data_AF-F4SCR1-F1
#
_entry.id   AF-F4SCR1-F1
#
_cell.length_a   1.000
_cell.length_b   1.000
_cell.length_c   1.000
_cell.angle_alpha   90.00
_cell.angle_beta   90.00
_cell.angle_gamma   90.00
#
_symmetry.space_group_name_H-M   'P 1'
#
loop_
_entity.id
_entity.type
_entity.pdbx_description
1 polymer ?
#
loop_
_entity_poly.entity_id
_entity_poly.type
_entity_poly.pdbx_seq_one_letter_code
_entity_poly.pdbx_strand_id
1 'polypeptide(L)'
;TIARSGTSEFLSTLEKGEKTETSNNLIGNFGLGFYSSFLVADRVLVSSQSNSDDKQWVFESNADAAEFKISEDPCGNSLGRGTEITM
;
A
#
# COMPACT_ATOMS: atom_id res chain seq x y z
N THR A 1 -7.31 -5.09 7.16
CA THR A 1 -8.65 -5.11 6.52
C THR A 1 -8.49 -4.94 5.02
N ILE A 2 -9.08 -5.84 4.22
CA ILE A 2 -9.04 -5.74 2.75
C ILE A 2 -10.10 -4.74 2.30
N ALA A 3 -9.70 -3.71 1.54
CA ALA A 3 -10.60 -2.69 1.05
C ALA A 3 -10.91 -2.91 -0.45
N ARG A 4 -12.19 -3.19 -0.74
CA ARG A 4 -12.85 -3.33 -2.06
C ARG A 4 -12.53 -4.57 -2.94
N SER A 5 -13.55 -4.87 -3.75
CA SER A 5 -13.94 -6.13 -4.42
C SER A 5 -12.89 -6.85 -5.28
N GLY A 6 -11.86 -6.15 -5.77
CA GLY A 6 -10.88 -6.75 -6.69
C GLY A 6 -9.89 -7.71 -6.00
N THR A 7 -9.56 -7.44 -4.75
CA THR A 7 -8.54 -8.20 -4.00
C THR A 7 -8.98 -9.64 -3.71
N SER A 8 -10.29 -9.87 -3.47
CA SER A 8 -10.84 -11.21 -3.25
C SER A 8 -10.84 -12.07 -4.52
N GLU A 9 -11.10 -11.44 -5.66
CA GLU A 9 -11.07 -12.09 -6.97
C GLU A 9 -9.62 -12.47 -7.34
N PHE A 10 -8.66 -11.60 -7.06
CA PHE A 10 -7.23 -11.89 -7.23
C PHE A 10 -6.76 -13.09 -6.38
N LEU A 11 -7.09 -13.12 -5.09
CA LEU A 11 -6.75 -14.24 -4.21
C LEU A 11 -7.35 -15.55 -4.74
N SER A 12 -8.60 -15.51 -5.21
CA SER A 12 -9.26 -16.66 -5.82
C SER A 12 -8.54 -17.18 -7.07
N THR A 13 -7.96 -16.29 -7.89
CA THR A 13 -7.19 -16.66 -9.09
C THR A 13 -5.80 -17.21 -8.75
N LEU A 14 -5.14 -16.66 -7.72
CA LEU A 14 -3.87 -17.20 -7.22
C LEU A 14 -4.02 -18.59 -6.60
N GLU A 15 -5.06 -18.80 -5.79
CA GLU A 15 -5.36 -20.09 -5.15
C GLU A 15 -5.68 -21.19 -6.16
N LYS A 16 -6.23 -20.82 -7.33
CA LYS A 16 -6.50 -21.75 -8.43
C LYS A 16 -5.24 -22.20 -9.19
N GLY A 17 -4.06 -21.69 -8.83
CA GLY A 17 -2.79 -22.17 -9.37
C GLY A 17 -2.54 -21.83 -10.84
N GLU A 18 -3.28 -20.87 -11.41
CA GLU A 18 -3.06 -20.38 -12.77
C GLU A 18 -1.81 -19.47 -12.79
N LYS A 19 -0.63 -20.09 -12.66
CA LYS A 19 0.67 -19.47 -12.99
C LYS A 19 0.76 -19.32 -14.51
N THR A 20 -0.01 -18.39 -15.05
CA THR A 20 0.14 -17.93 -16.42
C THR A 20 0.80 -16.55 -16.40
N GLU A 21 1.51 -16.21 -17.48
CA GLU A 21 2.09 -14.89 -17.80
C GLU A 21 1.15 -13.68 -17.49
N THR A 22 -0.15 -13.95 -17.36
CA THR A 22 -1.22 -13.05 -16.91
C THR A 22 -1.05 -12.51 -15.48
N SER A 23 -0.33 -13.20 -14.59
CA SER A 23 -0.17 -12.82 -13.18
C SER A 23 0.53 -11.46 -12.99
N ASN A 24 1.42 -11.06 -13.91
CA ASN A 24 2.02 -9.72 -13.94
C ASN A 24 1.03 -8.60 -14.32
N ASN A 25 0.10 -8.87 -15.24
CA ASN A 25 -0.93 -7.89 -15.63
C ASN A 25 -2.06 -7.76 -14.59
N LEU A 26 -2.28 -8.79 -13.77
CA LEU A 26 -3.35 -8.79 -12.76
C LEU A 26 -3.04 -7.89 -11.56
N ILE A 27 -1.78 -7.74 -11.14
CA ILE A 27 -1.38 -6.85 -10.03
C ILE A 27 -1.74 -5.38 -10.33
N GLY A 28 -1.62 -4.96 -11.60
CA GLY A 28 -1.97 -3.62 -12.06
C GLY A 28 -3.48 -3.33 -12.06
N ASN A 29 -4.33 -4.33 -12.31
CA ASN A 29 -5.78 -4.16 -12.38
C ASN A 29 -6.48 -4.14 -11.01
N PHE A 30 -5.84 -4.69 -9.97
CA PHE A 30 -6.41 -4.79 -8.63
C PHE A 30 -5.83 -3.80 -7.61
N GLY A 31 -4.84 -2.99 -8.01
CA GLY A 31 -4.24 -1.98 -7.13
C GLY A 31 -3.35 -2.58 -6.03
N LEU A 32 -2.85 -3.80 -6.22
CA LEU A 32 -1.97 -4.49 -5.25
C LEU A 32 -0.49 -4.14 -5.45
N GLY A 33 -0.16 -3.31 -6.43
CA GLY A 33 1.21 -2.87 -6.72
C GLY A 33 1.88 -2.11 -5.57
N PHE A 34 1.14 -1.62 -4.58
CA PHE A 34 1.75 -1.07 -3.37
C PHE A 34 2.66 -2.09 -2.68
N TYR A 35 2.24 -3.36 -2.58
CA TYR A 35 2.99 -4.38 -1.84
C TYR A 35 4.26 -4.85 -2.55
N SER A 36 4.41 -4.63 -3.86
CA SER A 36 5.66 -4.94 -4.55
C SER A 36 6.81 -4.01 -4.15
N SER A 37 6.55 -2.90 -3.44
CA SER A 37 7.58 -2.05 -2.84
C SER A 37 8.52 -2.84 -1.92
N PHE A 38 7.99 -3.79 -1.15
CA PHE A 38 8.77 -4.63 -0.25
C PHE A 38 9.69 -5.64 -0.96
N LEU A 39 9.59 -5.77 -2.29
CA LEU A 39 10.58 -6.54 -3.06
C LEU A 39 11.92 -5.81 -3.17
N VAL A 40 11.92 -4.49 -3.01
CA VAL A 40 13.09 -3.63 -3.23
C VAL A 40 13.44 -2.74 -2.04
N ALA A 41 12.59 -2.67 -1.01
CA ALA A 41 12.79 -1.84 0.16
C ALA A 41 12.49 -2.58 1.47
N ASP A 42 13.39 -2.42 2.45
CA ASP A 42 13.26 -3.02 3.77
C ASP A 42 12.20 -2.30 4.62
N ARG A 43 11.95 -1.02 4.34
CA ARG A 43 11.00 -0.16 5.06
C ARG A 43 10.25 0.72 4.08
N VAL A 44 8.94 0.84 4.29
CA VAL A 44 8.06 1.69 3.48
C VAL A 44 7.32 2.66 4.39
N LEU A 45 7.41 3.95 4.04
CA LEU A 45 6.71 5.04 4.69
C LEU A 45 5.70 5.63 3.71
N VAL A 46 4.47 5.84 4.14
CA VAL A 46 3.42 6.47 3.34
C VAL A 46 2.88 7.67 4.11
N SER A 47 3.27 8.86 3.68
CA SER A 47 2.75 10.13 4.20
C SER A 47 1.54 10.53 3.37
N SER A 48 0.41 10.82 4.00
CA SER A 48 -0.83 11.15 3.31
C SER A 48 -1.61 12.27 3.99
N GLN A 49 -2.06 13.23 3.19
CA GLN A 49 -2.88 14.37 3.59
C GLN A 49 -4.17 14.39 2.78
N SER A 50 -5.31 14.24 3.48
CA SER A 50 -6.65 14.40 2.92
C SER A 50 -7.12 15.85 3.04
N ASN A 51 -8.12 16.25 2.24
CA ASN A 51 -8.81 17.54 2.42
C ASN A 51 -9.85 17.50 3.54
N SER A 52 -10.20 16.31 4.04
CA SER A 52 -11.23 16.10 5.06
C SER A 52 -10.69 16.05 6.48
N ASP A 53 -9.36 16.11 6.63
CA ASP A 53 -8.66 16.08 7.91
C ASP A 53 -7.60 17.18 7.86
N ASP A 54 -7.42 17.91 8.95
CA ASP A 54 -6.42 18.97 9.05
C ASP A 54 -5.02 18.40 9.32
N LYS A 55 -4.95 17.12 9.70
CA LYS A 55 -3.72 16.42 10.06
C LYS A 55 -3.19 15.54 8.93
N GLN A 56 -1.87 15.54 8.81
CA GLN A 56 -1.14 14.61 7.95
C GLN A 56 -0.83 13.35 8.76
N TRP A 57 -0.95 12.20 8.11
CA TRP A 57 -0.70 10.91 8.74
C TRP A 57 0.42 10.17 8.02
N VAL A 58 1.22 9.44 8.80
CA VAL A 58 2.28 8.57 8.31
C VAL A 58 1.93 7.13 8.66
N PHE A 59 1.87 6.30 7.64
CA PHE A 59 1.90 4.84 7.76
C PHE A 59 3.36 4.38 7.62
N GLU A 60 3.76 3.43 8.46
CA GLU A 60 5.10 2.85 8.47
C GLU A 60 5.03 1.32 8.59
N SER A 61 5.77 0.61 7.74
CA SER A 61 5.91 -0.85 7.79
C SER A 61 7.29 -1.29 7.35
N ASN A 62 7.82 -2.34 7.98
CA ASN A 62 9.02 -3.04 7.51
C ASN A 62 8.61 -4.29 6.71
N ALA A 63 9.46 -4.73 5.79
CA ALA A 63 9.21 -5.88 4.92
C ALA A 63 9.11 -7.21 5.70
N ASP A 64 9.81 -7.31 6.84
CA ASP A 64 9.88 -8.48 7.71
C ASP A 64 8.85 -8.45 8.86
N ALA A 65 8.12 -7.34 9.02
CA ALA A 65 7.16 -7.16 10.10
C ALA A 65 5.74 -7.56 9.67
N ALA A 66 5.04 -8.29 10.56
CA ALA A 66 3.61 -8.60 10.37
C ALA A 66 2.69 -7.42 10.73
N GLU A 67 3.24 -6.38 11.34
CA GLU A 67 2.50 -5.22 11.85
C GLU A 67 3.00 -3.93 11.21
N PHE A 68 2.11 -2.95 11.12
CA PHE A 68 2.41 -1.60 10.69
C PHE A 68 2.00 -0.61 11.78
N LYS A 69 2.54 0.61 11.71
CA LYS A 69 2.19 1.71 12.60
C LYS A 69 1.59 2.85 11.81
N ILE A 70 0.61 3.53 12.41
CA ILE A 70 0.10 4.82 11.93
C ILE A 70 0.33 5.87 13.02
N SER A 71 0.85 7.03 12.65
CA SER A 71 1.02 8.18 13.55
C SER A 71 0.81 9.49 12.81
N GLU A 72 0.45 10.55 13.54
CA GLU A 72 0.42 11.92 13.00
C GLU A 72 1.82 12.32 12.53
N ASP A 73 1.91 13.02 11.40
CA ASP A 73 3.19 13.44 10.83
C ASP A 73 3.82 14.52 11.73
N PRO A 74 5.06 14.30 12.24
CA PRO A 74 5.72 15.26 13.10
C PRO A 74 6.01 16.60 12.41
N CYS A 75 6.05 16.63 11.07
CA CYS A 75 6.25 17.85 10.29
C CYS A 75 4.96 18.63 10.04
N GLY A 76 3.79 18.11 10.48
CA GLY A 76 2.49 18.69 10.18
C GLY A 76 2.12 18.53 8.70
N ASN A 77 1.27 19.43 8.18
CA ASN A 77 0.85 19.39 6.79
C ASN A 77 1.95 19.93 5.85
N SER A 78 2.87 19.06 5.46
CA SER A 78 3.93 19.36 4.48
C SER A 78 3.50 19.14 3.03
N LEU A 79 2.55 18.26 2.79
CA LEU A 79 2.12 17.88 1.44
C LEU A 79 1.07 18.83 0.85
N GLY A 80 0.36 19.59 1.69
CA GLY A 80 -0.84 20.34 1.33
C GLY A 80 -2.03 19.42 1.05
N ARG A 81 -1.89 18.54 0.04
CA ARG A 81 -2.81 17.45 -0.31
C ARG A 81 -2.04 16.39 -1.10
N GLY A 82 -2.24 15.12 -0.77
CA GLY A 82 -1.76 14.01 -1.60
C GLY A 82 -1.17 12.88 -0.77
N THR A 83 -0.37 12.06 -1.43
CA THR A 83 0.30 10.91 -0.82
C THR A 83 1.70 10.80 -1.38
N GLU A 84 2.68 10.66 -0.50
CA GLU A 84 4.09 10.41 -0.81
C GLU A 84 4.47 9.04 -0.26
N ILE A 85 5.18 8.24 -1.06
CA ILE A 85 5.69 6.92 -0.67
C ILE A 85 7.21 7.01 -0.67
N THR A 86 7.83 6.75 0.48
CA THR A 86 9.28 6.67 0.66
C THR A 86 9.67 5.21 0.93
N MET A 87 10.69 4.74 0.21
CA MET A 87 11.16 3.35 0.17
C MET A 87 12.67 3.33 0.27
#